data_AF-A0A328RV54-F1
#
_entry.id   AF-A0A328RV54-F1
#
_cell.length_a   1.000
_cell.length_b   1.000
_cell.length_c   1.000
_cell.angle_alpha   90.00
_cell.angle_beta   90.00
_cell.angle_gamma   90.00
#
_symmetry.space_group_name_H-M   'P 1'
#
loop_
_entity.id
_entity.type
_entity.pdbx_description
1 polymer ?
#
loop_
_entity_poly.entity_id
_entity_poly.type
_entity_poly.pdbx_seq_one_letter_code
_entity_poly.pdbx_strand_id
1 'polypeptide(L)'
;MRKIITVIILIIAISTPFIAFDVLPVIGDPDSAPNSHVSDHYIEHAVEECNSPNMVTAVIVDYRAFDTMFETTVMFLAGVSVVLLLAGRPKRRLISPSAVKKRGRTVRGKAVYESVNKDVMISLIEPLILIYAVYVLFHGEVSLGGGFQAGA
;
A
#
# COMPACT_ATOMS: atom_id res chain seq x y z
N MET A 1 29.41 23.04 7.13
CA MET A 1 28.32 23.80 7.78
C MET A 1 26.93 23.30 7.36
N ARG A 2 26.52 23.36 6.09
CA ARG A 2 25.19 22.88 5.63
C ARG A 2 24.83 21.44 6.07
N LYS A 3 25.72 20.46 5.87
CA LYS A 3 25.49 19.07 6.29
C LYS A 3 25.29 18.91 7.81
N ILE A 4 26.02 19.70 8.60
CA ILE A 4 25.92 19.67 10.08
C ILE A 4 24.57 20.26 10.50
N ILE A 5 24.16 21.38 9.89
CA ILE A 5 22.84 21.99 10.11
C ILE A 5 21.72 21.01 9.74
N THR A 6 21.83 20.31 8.60
CA THR A 6 20.84 19.29 8.18
C THR A 6 20.75 18.14 9.18
N VAL A 7 21.89 17.64 9.68
CA VAL A 7 21.92 16.56 10.68
C VAL A 7 21.29 17.02 11.99
N ILE A 8 21.57 18.24 12.45
CA ILE A 8 20.97 18.80 13.66
C ILE A 8 19.45 18.92 13.51
N ILE A 9 18.97 19.43 12.37
CA ILE A 9 17.52 19.53 12.09
C ILE A 9 16.87 18.15 12.08
N LEU A 10 17.49 17.15 11.45
CA LEU A 10 16.98 15.77 11.45
C LEU A 10 16.89 15.19 12.86
N ILE A 11 17.93 15.38 13.68
CA ILE A 11 17.93 14.90 15.06
C ILE A 11 16.78 15.54 15.86
N ILE A 12 16.59 16.86 15.71
CA ILE A 12 15.50 17.58 16.38
C ILE A 12 14.13 17.07 15.89
N ALA A 13 13.93 16.99 14.58
CA ALA A 13 12.67 16.54 14.00
C ALA A 13 12.31 15.12 14.42
N ILE A 14 13.30 14.24 14.54
CA ILE A 14 13.10 12.86 15.00
C ILE A 14 12.86 12.82 16.52
N SER A 15 13.56 13.62 17.32
CA SER A 15 13.47 13.56 18.79
C SER A 15 12.20 14.20 19.34
N THR A 16 11.67 15.24 18.69
CA THR A 16 10.46 15.95 19.15
C THR A 16 9.25 15.02 19.40
N PRO A 17 8.88 14.09 18.48
CA PRO A 17 7.82 13.12 18.73
C PRO A 17 8.05 12.22 19.95
N PHE A 18 9.29 11.79 20.21
CA PHE A 18 9.61 10.93 21.36
C PHE A 18 9.55 11.66 22.70
N ILE A 19 9.78 12.99 22.70
CA ILE A 19 9.60 13.82 23.90
C ILE A 19 8.11 14.06 24.16
N ALA A 20 7.30 14.19 23.11
CA ALA A 20 5.86 14.37 23.21
C ALA A 20 5.09 13.08 23.49
N PHE A 21 5.76 11.93 23.63
CA PHE A 21 5.12 10.63 23.81
C PHE A 21 4.29 10.55 25.09
N ASP A 22 4.73 11.23 26.15
CA ASP A 22 4.02 11.31 27.44
C ASP A 22 2.72 12.14 27.36
N VAL A 23 2.45 12.82 26.24
CA VAL A 23 1.20 13.58 26.00
C VAL A 23 0.12 12.67 25.41
N LEU A 24 0.48 11.50 24.87
CA LEU A 24 -0.49 10.56 24.31
C LEU A 24 -1.22 9.80 25.43
N PRO A 25 -2.51 9.46 25.23
CA PRO A 25 -3.22 8.59 26.16
C PRO A 25 -2.48 7.27 26.36
N VAL A 26 -2.58 6.71 27.56
CA VAL A 26 -2.06 5.37 27.83
C VAL A 26 -2.78 4.37 26.91
N ILE A 27 -2.03 3.44 26.33
CA ILE A 27 -2.61 2.40 25.47
C ILE A 27 -3.66 1.62 26.26
N GLY A 28 -4.89 1.59 25.76
CA GLY A 28 -6.00 0.90 26.41
C GLY A 28 -6.74 1.71 27.47
N ASP A 29 -6.47 3.01 27.61
CA ASP A 29 -7.23 3.90 28.48
C ASP A 29 -8.71 4.00 28.05
N PRO A 30 -9.67 3.50 28.84
CA PRO A 30 -11.09 3.54 28.49
C PRO A 30 -11.65 4.98 28.47
N ASP A 31 -11.03 5.91 29.18
CA ASP A 31 -11.45 7.31 29.26
C ASP A 31 -10.81 8.17 28.16
N SER A 32 -10.03 7.57 27.25
CA SER A 32 -9.44 8.28 26.12
C SER A 32 -10.51 8.72 25.11
N ALA A 33 -10.30 9.88 24.48
CA ALA A 33 -11.27 10.48 23.56
C ALA A 33 -11.77 9.55 22.42
N PRO A 34 -10.96 8.65 21.83
CA PRO A 34 -11.46 7.68 20.86
C PRO A 34 -12.39 6.63 21.47
N ASN A 35 -12.14 6.23 22.72
CA ASN A 35 -12.88 5.18 23.42
C ASN A 35 -14.15 5.70 24.09
N SER A 36 -14.24 6.99 24.42
CA SER A 36 -15.38 7.55 25.16
C SER A 36 -16.60 7.92 24.31
N HIS A 37 -16.45 8.05 22.98
CA HIS A 37 -17.51 8.56 22.11
C HIS A 37 -17.63 7.81 20.79
N VAL A 38 -16.54 7.77 20.01
CA VAL A 38 -16.62 7.38 18.59
C VAL A 38 -16.57 5.86 18.43
N SER A 39 -15.72 5.18 19.21
CA SER A 39 -15.56 3.73 19.11
C SER A 39 -16.83 2.99 19.50
N ASP A 40 -17.46 3.34 20.63
CA ASP A 40 -18.69 2.69 21.10
C ASP A 40 -19.81 2.80 20.06
N HIS A 41 -20.01 3.99 19.47
CA HIS A 41 -21.02 4.18 18.43
C HIS A 41 -20.77 3.29 17.21
N TYR A 42 -19.54 3.24 16.68
CA TYR A 42 -19.21 2.34 15.56
C TYR A 42 -19.37 0.86 15.93
N ILE A 43 -19.05 0.47 17.16
CA ILE A 43 -19.19 -0.92 17.62
C ILE A 43 -20.67 -1.32 17.67
N GLU A 44 -21.52 -0.45 18.18
CA GLU A 44 -22.93 -0.74 18.41
C GLU A 44 -23.80 -0.58 17.14
N HIS A 45 -23.49 0.40 16.29
CA HIS A 45 -24.41 0.82 15.21
C HIS A 45 -23.93 0.48 13.79
N ALA A 46 -22.66 0.09 13.58
CA ALA A 46 -22.13 -0.15 12.22
C ALA A 46 -22.93 -1.18 11.41
N VAL A 47 -23.47 -2.22 12.05
CA VAL A 47 -24.28 -3.22 11.35
C VAL A 47 -25.62 -2.64 10.89
N GLU A 48 -26.25 -1.81 11.72
CA GLU A 48 -27.54 -1.19 11.42
C GLU A 48 -27.40 -0.07 10.39
N GLU A 49 -26.38 0.78 10.53
CA GLU A 49 -26.20 1.98 9.70
C GLU A 49 -25.49 1.68 8.37
N CYS A 50 -24.56 0.73 8.35
CA CYS A 50 -23.72 0.43 7.18
C CYS A 50 -24.00 -0.94 6.56
N ASN A 51 -24.84 -1.77 7.19
CA ASN A 51 -25.15 -3.13 6.73
C ASN A 51 -23.90 -4.01 6.52
N SER A 52 -22.83 -3.76 7.27
CA SER A 52 -21.56 -4.46 7.20
C SER A 52 -21.17 -5.00 8.58
N PRO A 53 -21.08 -6.33 8.77
CA PRO A 53 -20.56 -6.91 10.02
C PRO A 53 -19.06 -6.68 10.20
N ASN A 54 -18.31 -6.36 9.13
CA ASN A 54 -16.93 -5.91 9.24
C ASN A 54 -16.87 -4.43 9.62
N MET A 55 -16.59 -4.16 10.89
CA MET A 55 -16.49 -2.81 11.45
C MET A 55 -15.39 -1.96 10.80
N VAL A 56 -14.27 -2.56 10.40
CA VAL A 56 -13.18 -1.82 9.74
C VAL A 56 -13.66 -1.32 8.38
N THR A 57 -14.31 -2.18 7.60
CA THR A 57 -14.90 -1.82 6.30
C THR A 57 -15.99 -0.77 6.46
N ALA A 58 -16.90 -0.92 7.42
CA ALA A 58 -17.93 0.07 7.72
C ALA A 58 -17.33 1.45 8.04
N VAL A 59 -16.27 1.50 8.86
CA VAL A 59 -15.62 2.76 9.22
C VAL A 59 -14.93 3.40 8.02
N ILE A 60 -14.14 2.68 7.24
CA ILE A 60 -13.34 3.30 6.17
C ILE A 60 -14.15 3.56 4.89
N VAL A 61 -15.18 2.75 4.60
CA VAL A 61 -15.97 2.85 3.36
C VAL A 61 -17.22 3.71 3.55
N ASP A 62 -17.86 3.68 4.72
CA ASP A 62 -19.10 4.45 4.96
C ASP A 62 -18.84 5.66 5.87
N TYR A 63 -18.51 5.47 7.16
CA TYR A 63 -18.37 6.59 8.10
C TYR A 63 -17.26 7.58 7.69
N ARG A 64 -16.15 7.07 7.16
CA ARG A 64 -14.96 7.84 6.74
C ARG A 64 -14.67 7.67 5.26
N ALA A 65 -15.73 7.52 4.45
CA ALA A 65 -15.65 7.33 3.00
C ALA A 65 -14.74 8.35 2.30
N PHE A 66 -14.77 9.62 2.75
CA PHE A 66 -13.96 10.69 2.16
C PHE A 66 -12.46 10.48 2.33
N ASP A 67 -12.02 9.92 3.46
CA ASP A 67 -10.61 9.62 3.68
C ASP A 67 -10.13 8.57 2.65
N THR A 68 -10.88 7.48 2.49
CA THR A 68 -10.62 6.42 1.49
C THR A 68 -10.72 6.94 0.04
N MET A 69 -11.68 7.82 -0.24
CA MET A 69 -11.83 8.44 -1.57
C MET A 69 -10.60 9.28 -1.93
N PHE A 70 -10.05 10.03 -0.97
CA PHE A 70 -8.85 10.81 -1.22
C PHE A 70 -7.58 9.96 -1.25
N GLU A 71 -7.49 8.90 -0.45
CA GLU A 71 -6.40 7.92 -0.55
C GLU A 71 -6.33 7.27 -1.94
N THR A 72 -7.47 6.80 -2.46
CA THR A 72 -7.54 6.22 -3.81
C THR A 72 -7.27 7.26 -4.91
N THR A 73 -7.71 8.51 -4.72
CA THR A 73 -7.38 9.63 -5.61
C THR A 73 -5.87 9.88 -5.66
N VAL A 74 -5.20 9.90 -4.51
CA VAL A 74 -3.74 10.08 -4.43
C VAL A 74 -3.01 8.93 -5.14
N MET A 75 -3.43 7.68 -4.92
CA MET A 75 -2.85 6.53 -5.63
C MET A 75 -3.05 6.60 -7.14
N PHE A 76 -4.24 6.97 -7.59
CA PHE A 76 -4.54 7.15 -9.01
C PHE A 76 -3.66 8.23 -9.64
N LEU A 77 -3.56 9.40 -9.00
CA LEU A 77 -2.71 10.51 -9.45
C LEU A 77 -1.23 10.13 -9.47
N ALA A 78 -0.76 9.35 -8.50
CA ALA A 78 0.61 8.83 -8.49
C ALA A 78 0.87 7.92 -9.70
N GLY A 79 -0.06 7.00 -9.99
CA GLY A 79 0.01 6.13 -11.17
C GLY A 79 0.02 6.91 -12.48
N VAL A 80 -0.92 7.84 -12.66
CA VAL A 80 -0.99 8.74 -13.84
C VAL A 80 0.30 9.54 -13.98
N SER A 81 0.82 10.10 -12.89
CA SER A 81 2.07 10.87 -12.90
C SER A 81 3.26 10.02 -13.37
N VAL A 82 3.38 8.78 -12.90
CA VAL A 82 4.43 7.85 -13.36
C VAL A 82 4.27 7.54 -14.85
N VAL A 83 3.05 7.26 -15.33
CA VAL A 83 2.78 6.99 -16.74
C VAL A 83 3.16 8.18 -17.62
N LEU A 84 2.77 9.41 -17.24
CA LEU A 84 3.10 10.63 -17.98
C LEU A 84 4.61 10.89 -18.04
N LEU A 85 5.31 10.69 -16.92
CA LEU A 85 6.77 10.81 -16.85
C LEU A 85 7.50 9.78 -17.74
N LEU A 86 6.96 8.57 -17.87
CA LEU A 86 7.52 7.52 -18.73
C LEU A 86 7.16 7.71 -20.20
N ALA A 87 5.94 8.18 -20.51
CA ALA A 87 5.47 8.42 -21.87
C ALA A 87 6.28 9.50 -22.60
N GLY A 88 6.74 10.54 -21.87
CA GLY A 88 7.54 11.63 -22.42
C GLY A 88 9.01 11.31 -22.69
N ARG A 89 9.50 10.12 -22.34
CA ARG A 89 10.90 9.73 -22.59
C ARG A 89 11.01 9.01 -23.94
N PRO A 90 11.96 9.36 -24.82
CA PRO A 90 12.26 8.51 -25.98
C PRO A 90 12.53 7.12 -25.43
N LYS A 91 12.03 6.07 -26.10
CA LYS A 91 12.29 4.65 -25.76
C LYS A 91 13.80 4.43 -25.64
N ARG A 92 14.40 4.80 -24.50
CA ARG A 92 15.72 4.34 -24.12
C ARG A 92 15.52 2.84 -24.13
N ARG A 93 16.20 2.17 -25.06
CA ARG A 93 16.28 0.71 -25.08
C ARG A 93 16.44 0.31 -23.62
N LEU A 94 15.41 -0.34 -23.04
CA LEU A 94 15.50 -1.02 -21.76
C LEU A 94 16.89 -1.60 -21.76
N ILE A 95 17.76 -1.18 -20.83
CA ILE A 95 19.19 -1.52 -20.82
C ILE A 95 19.25 -2.99 -21.17
N SER A 96 19.58 -3.29 -22.43
CA SER A 96 19.58 -4.66 -22.89
C SER A 96 20.67 -5.27 -22.04
N PRO A 97 20.38 -6.26 -21.17
CA PRO A 97 21.32 -6.74 -20.18
C PRO A 97 22.65 -6.88 -20.88
N SER A 98 23.63 -6.05 -20.47
CA SER A 98 24.80 -5.71 -21.28
C SER A 98 25.34 -7.00 -21.87
N ALA A 99 25.14 -7.18 -23.18
CA ALA A 99 25.55 -8.40 -23.80
C ALA A 99 27.07 -8.42 -23.76
N VAL A 100 27.65 -9.19 -22.84
CA VAL A 100 29.10 -9.27 -22.72
C VAL A 100 29.58 -10.03 -23.95
N LYS A 101 30.24 -9.33 -24.87
CA LYS A 101 30.96 -9.95 -25.99
C LYS A 101 32.15 -10.71 -25.41
N LYS A 102 32.02 -12.02 -25.22
CA LYS A 102 33.13 -12.91 -24.88
C LYS A 102 33.47 -13.72 -26.14
N ARG A 103 34.69 -13.59 -26.67
CA ARG A 103 35.18 -14.31 -27.88
C ARG A 103 34.22 -14.26 -29.08
N GLY A 104 33.79 -13.06 -29.50
CA GLY A 104 32.99 -12.88 -30.72
C GLY A 104 31.54 -13.38 -30.66
N ARG A 105 31.10 -13.99 -29.55
CA ARG A 105 29.71 -14.39 -29.32
C ARG A 105 29.03 -13.46 -28.31
N THR A 106 27.83 -13.03 -28.67
CA THR A 106 26.93 -12.26 -27.83
C THR A 106 26.29 -13.22 -26.82
N VAL A 107 26.82 -13.27 -25.60
CA VAL A 107 26.23 -14.10 -24.54
C VAL A 107 25.23 -13.22 -23.77
N ARG A 108 23.94 -13.47 -23.96
CA ARG A 108 22.91 -12.92 -23.05
C ARG A 108 23.13 -13.57 -21.69
N GLY A 109 23.19 -12.77 -20.62
CA GLY A 109 23.22 -13.31 -19.26
C GLY A 109 22.03 -14.26 -19.11
N LYS A 110 22.31 -15.53 -18.79
CA LYS A 110 21.27 -16.49 -18.44
C LYS A 110 20.55 -15.98 -17.20
N ALA A 111 19.24 -16.22 -17.12
CA ALA A 111 18.48 -15.91 -15.92
C ALA A 111 19.16 -16.60 -14.72
N VAL A 112 19.34 -15.87 -13.62
CA VAL A 112 19.98 -16.39 -12.40
C VAL A 112 19.21 -17.62 -11.84
N TYR A 113 17.93 -17.73 -12.19
CA TYR A 113 17.07 -18.86 -11.89
C TYR A 113 16.58 -19.50 -13.19
N GLU A 114 17.18 -20.63 -13.58
CA GLU A 114 16.72 -21.52 -14.67
C GLU A 114 15.90 -22.72 -14.14
N SER A 115 15.81 -22.91 -12.81
CA SER A 115 15.22 -24.11 -12.20
C SER A 115 13.69 -24.15 -12.22
N VAL A 116 13.02 -23.01 -12.40
CA VAL A 116 11.56 -22.90 -12.38
C VAL A 116 11.09 -22.21 -13.66
N ASN A 117 10.18 -22.86 -14.38
CA ASN A 117 9.56 -22.27 -15.57
C ASN A 117 8.56 -21.19 -15.14
N LYS A 118 9.06 -19.95 -15.02
CA LYS A 118 8.29 -18.75 -14.68
C LYS A 118 7.06 -18.54 -15.58
N ASP A 119 7.13 -18.93 -16.85
CA ASP A 119 6.02 -18.72 -17.79
C ASP A 119 4.84 -19.62 -17.42
N VAL A 120 5.13 -20.85 -16.98
CA VAL A 120 4.13 -21.79 -16.45
C VAL A 120 3.62 -21.33 -15.09
N MET A 121 4.52 -20.90 -14.19
CA MET A 121 4.13 -20.47 -12.85
C MET A 121 3.25 -19.22 -12.86
N ILE A 122 3.60 -18.19 -13.65
CA ILE A 122 2.81 -16.96 -13.76
C ILE A 122 1.45 -17.30 -14.37
N SER A 123 1.41 -18.04 -15.48
CA SER A 123 0.14 -18.42 -16.13
C SER A 123 -0.78 -19.28 -15.25
N LEU A 124 -0.23 -19.98 -14.25
CA LEU A 124 -0.99 -20.78 -13.30
C LEU A 124 -1.44 -19.97 -12.08
N ILE A 125 -0.55 -19.16 -11.50
CA ILE A 125 -0.78 -18.45 -10.24
C ILE A 125 -1.58 -17.16 -10.46
N GLU A 126 -1.34 -16.42 -11.54
CA GLU A 126 -2.02 -15.16 -11.85
C GLU A 126 -3.55 -15.26 -11.85
N PRO A 127 -4.20 -16.22 -12.55
CA PRO A 127 -5.65 -16.34 -12.50
C PRO A 127 -6.17 -16.69 -11.10
N LEU A 128 -5.42 -17.47 -10.31
CA LEU A 128 -5.80 -17.78 -8.93
C LEU A 128 -5.75 -16.53 -8.04
N ILE A 129 -4.72 -15.69 -8.20
CA ILE A 129 -4.62 -14.40 -7.50
C ILE A 129 -5.77 -13.48 -7.90
N LEU A 130 -6.08 -13.37 -9.20
CA LEU A 130 -7.16 -12.51 -9.68
C LEU A 130 -8.54 -12.96 -9.16
N ILE A 131 -8.81 -14.27 -9.13
CA ILE A 131 -10.04 -14.80 -8.53
C ILE A 131 -10.11 -14.45 -7.04
N TYR A 132 -9.01 -14.60 -6.31
CA TYR A 132 -8.94 -14.24 -4.90
C TYR A 132 -9.11 -12.73 -4.67
N ALA A 133 -8.49 -11.89 -5.49
CA ALA A 133 -8.64 -10.44 -5.45
C ALA A 133 -10.10 -10.02 -5.66
N VAL A 134 -10.78 -10.60 -6.65
CA VAL A 134 -12.22 -10.36 -6.88
C VAL A 134 -13.05 -10.82 -5.68
N TYR A 135 -12.74 -11.97 -5.09
CA TYR A 135 -13.41 -12.44 -3.88
C TYR A 135 -13.27 -11.43 -2.73
N VAL A 136 -12.05 -11.00 -2.43
CA VAL A 136 -11.77 -10.03 -1.35
C VAL A 136 -12.45 -8.68 -1.62
N LEU A 137 -12.50 -8.24 -2.86
CA LEU A 137 -13.16 -6.99 -3.25
C LEU A 137 -14.66 -7.01 -2.93
N PHE A 138 -15.35 -8.10 -3.30
CA PHE A 138 -16.81 -8.20 -3.13
C PHE A 138 -17.25 -8.74 -1.77
N HIS A 139 -16.36 -9.36 -0.99
CA HIS A 139 -16.69 -9.90 0.34
C HIS A 139 -16.05 -9.11 1.48
N GLY A 140 -15.52 -7.91 1.23
CA GLY A 140 -14.87 -7.09 2.27
C GLY A 140 -15.80 -6.66 3.41
N GLU A 141 -17.11 -6.66 3.19
CA GLU A 141 -18.13 -6.36 4.20
C GLU A 141 -18.33 -7.49 5.23
N VAL A 142 -18.04 -8.74 4.86
CA VAL A 142 -18.20 -9.93 5.72
C VAL A 142 -16.88 -10.59 6.11
N SER A 143 -15.86 -10.47 5.27
CA SER A 143 -14.56 -11.11 5.45
C SER A 143 -13.47 -10.10 5.78
N LEU A 144 -12.35 -10.59 6.30
CA LEU A 144 -11.17 -9.77 6.53
C LEU A 144 -10.62 -9.28 5.20
N GLY A 145 -10.55 -7.96 5.05
CA GLY A 145 -9.96 -7.31 3.89
C GLY A 145 -10.89 -6.27 3.26
N GLY A 146 -10.55 -5.86 2.03
CA GLY A 146 -11.31 -4.83 1.31
C GLY A 146 -10.62 -4.39 0.03
N GLY A 147 -11.07 -3.26 -0.54
CA GLY A 147 -10.65 -2.81 -1.87
C GLY A 147 -9.15 -2.60 -2.05
N PHE A 148 -8.45 -2.06 -1.04
CA PHE A 148 -6.99 -1.87 -1.13
C PHE A 148 -6.22 -3.20 -1.20
N GLN A 149 -6.63 -4.20 -0.43
CA GLN A 149 -5.96 -5.51 -0.44
C GLN A 149 -6.25 -6.27 -1.73
N ALA A 150 -7.46 -6.12 -2.28
CA ALA A 150 -7.80 -6.69 -3.57
C ALA A 150 -6.97 -6.08 -4.72
N GLY A 151 -6.60 -4.79 -4.61
CA GLY A 151 -5.83 -4.08 -5.64
C GLY A 151 -4.31 -4.18 -5.54
N ALA A 152 -3.77 -4.68 -4.42
CA ALA A 152 -2.32 -4.74 -4.13
C ALA A 152 -1.68 -6.06 -4.59
#